data_AF-A0A2G8KN13-F1
#
_entry.id   AF-A0A2G8KN13-F1
#
_cell.length_a   1.000
_cell.length_b   1.000
_cell.length_c   1.000
_cell.angle_alpha   90.00
_cell.angle_beta   90.00
_cell.angle_gamma   90.00
#
_symmetry.space_group_name_H-M   'P 1'
#
loop_
_entity.id
_entity.type
_entity.pdbx_description
1 polymer ?
#
loop_
_entity_poly.entity_id
_entity_poly.type
_entity_poly.pdbx_seq_one_letter_code
_entity_poly.pdbx_strand_id
1 'polypeptide(L)'
;MHVFAEWEAGHRGYDNKHFRVTHPNAVNGKDQQTMFKIYTKTGDKGTSATIAGDRRPKDDHVFEALGATDELTSSIGLAREFCKDANLGLEEELVKIQCIIQDAGSNIATPKSLAAPNQLRVTQFDGSIVQELETWIDSYTSDLPPLKNFILPGGGKSSACLHISRSICRRAERRISPLIRDDEIDPESRKVFKQ
;
A
#
# COMPACT_ATOMS: atom_id res chain seq x y z
N MET A 1 4.05 -7.55 9.54
CA MET A 1 4.49 -7.93 8.18
C MET A 1 4.10 -9.35 7.81
N HIS A 2 4.63 -10.42 8.43
CA HIS A 2 4.27 -11.81 8.03
C HIS A 2 2.75 -12.10 8.12
N VAL A 3 2.09 -11.63 9.18
CA VAL A 3 0.64 -11.76 9.40
C VAL A 3 -0.18 -10.89 8.42
N PHE A 4 0.40 -9.82 7.91
CA PHE A 4 -0.26 -8.93 6.94
C PHE A 4 -0.20 -9.56 5.53
N ALA A 5 0.96 -10.06 5.13
CA ALA A 5 1.16 -10.74 3.84
C ALA A 5 0.35 -12.05 3.70
N GLU A 6 0.18 -12.82 4.78
CA GLU A 6 -0.65 -14.04 4.78
C GLU A 6 -2.16 -13.76 4.67
N TRP A 7 -2.63 -12.62 5.18
CA TRP A 7 -4.04 -12.21 5.08
C TRP A 7 -4.41 -11.76 3.66
N GLU A 8 -3.47 -11.18 2.92
CA GLU A 8 -3.70 -10.57 1.59
C GLU A 8 -3.72 -11.58 0.44
N ALA A 9 -2.97 -12.67 0.54
CA ALA A 9 -2.92 -13.70 -0.52
C ALA A 9 -4.26 -14.43 -0.75
N GLY A 10 -5.20 -14.35 0.20
CA GLY A 10 -6.46 -15.10 0.19
C GLY A 10 -7.66 -14.40 -0.44
N HIS A 11 -7.63 -13.09 -0.74
CA HIS A 11 -8.83 -12.31 -1.08
C HIS A 11 -8.67 -11.50 -2.39
N ARG A 12 -8.33 -12.19 -3.50
CA ARG A 12 -8.34 -11.61 -4.86
C ARG A 12 -9.75 -11.50 -5.44
N GLY A 13 -10.60 -10.76 -4.75
CA GLY A 13 -11.94 -10.37 -5.17
C GLY A 13 -12.31 -9.08 -4.43
N TYR A 14 -12.29 -7.95 -5.14
CA TYR A 14 -12.67 -6.65 -4.60
C TYR A 14 -14.18 -6.61 -4.34
N ASP A 15 -14.61 -7.05 -3.16
CA ASP A 15 -15.93 -6.78 -2.62
C ASP A 15 -15.82 -5.78 -1.47
N ASN A 16 -16.27 -4.54 -1.73
CA ASN A 16 -16.32 -3.43 -0.78
C ASN A 16 -17.18 -3.71 0.48
N LYS A 17 -17.84 -4.87 0.58
CA LYS A 17 -18.76 -5.19 1.68
C LYS A 17 -18.11 -5.78 2.94
N HIS A 18 -16.83 -6.15 2.92
CA HIS A 18 -16.24 -6.93 4.03
C HIS A 18 -15.27 -6.18 4.95
N PHE A 19 -15.10 -4.86 4.81
CA PHE A 19 -14.42 -4.03 5.82
C PHE A 19 -15.36 -3.67 7.00
N ARG A 20 -15.93 -4.68 7.65
CA ARG A 20 -16.57 -4.52 8.97
C ARG A 20 -15.85 -5.43 9.95
N VAL A 21 -15.13 -4.84 10.90
CA VAL A 21 -14.89 -5.48 12.20
C VAL A 21 -16.26 -5.54 12.86
N THR A 22 -16.99 -6.64 12.65
CA THR A 22 -18.19 -6.92 13.43
C THR A 22 -17.73 -7.18 14.86
N HIS A 23 -18.09 -6.31 15.79
CA HIS A 23 -18.15 -6.70 17.20
C HIS A 23 -19.40 -7.58 17.35
N PRO A 24 -19.28 -8.91 17.57
CA PRO A 24 -20.46 -9.72 17.80
C PRO A 24 -20.94 -9.43 19.22
N ASN A 25 -22.18 -8.96 19.34
CA ASN A 25 -22.92 -8.97 20.59
C ASN A 25 -22.90 -10.38 21.19
N ALA A 26 -22.77 -10.43 22.51
CA ALA A 26 -22.65 -11.63 23.33
C ALA A 26 -23.67 -12.72 22.96
N VAL A 27 -23.17 -13.92 22.64
CA VAL A 27 -23.94 -15.15 22.64
C VAL A 27 -23.22 -16.15 23.54
N ASN A 28 -23.94 -16.62 24.57
CA ASN A 28 -23.53 -17.68 25.49
C ASN A 28 -23.26 -18.98 24.72
N GLY A 29 -22.08 -19.55 24.88
CA GLY A 29 -21.73 -20.88 24.39
C GLY A 29 -20.22 -21.05 24.36
N LYS A 30 -19.71 -22.18 24.85
CA LYS A 30 -18.28 -22.48 24.98
C LYS A 30 -17.59 -22.55 23.61
N ASP A 31 -17.14 -21.43 23.06
CA ASP A 31 -16.15 -21.41 21.98
C ASP A 31 -14.82 -20.90 22.55
N GLN A 32 -13.82 -21.78 22.56
CA GLN A 32 -12.43 -21.38 22.77
C GLN A 32 -12.00 -20.57 21.55
N GLN A 33 -12.28 -19.27 21.60
CA GLN A 33 -11.73 -18.29 20.66
C GLN A 33 -10.21 -18.37 20.78
N THR A 34 -9.58 -19.04 19.82
CA THR A 34 -8.12 -19.15 19.76
C THR A 34 -7.60 -17.75 19.50
N MET A 35 -7.11 -17.08 20.54
CA MET A 35 -6.50 -15.76 20.39
C MET A 35 -5.26 -15.92 19.50
N PHE A 36 -5.39 -15.57 18.23
CA PHE A 36 -4.27 -15.38 17.34
C PHE A 36 -3.38 -14.28 17.94
N LYS A 37 -2.22 -14.67 18.45
CA LYS A 37 -1.23 -13.71 18.93
C LYS A 37 -0.62 -13.02 17.72
N ILE A 38 -0.78 -11.70 17.64
CA ILE A 38 -0.19 -10.87 16.58
C ILE A 38 1.34 -10.86 16.65
N TYR A 39 1.94 -11.16 17.82
CA TYR A 39 3.39 -11.21 18.01
C TYR A 39 3.91 -12.66 18.11
N THR A 40 4.96 -12.96 17.35
CA THR A 40 5.64 -14.27 17.34
C THR A 40 7.03 -14.23 17.98
N LYS A 41 7.59 -13.04 18.26
CA LYS A 41 8.97 -12.80 18.78
C LYS A 41 10.11 -13.27 17.87
N THR A 42 9.81 -13.81 16.68
CA THR A 42 10.84 -14.30 15.74
C THR A 42 11.67 -13.18 15.12
N GLY A 43 11.24 -11.92 15.29
CA GLY A 43 11.94 -10.73 14.78
C GLY A 43 12.77 -9.98 15.82
N ASP A 44 12.86 -10.45 17.06
CA ASP A 44 13.51 -9.73 18.17
C ASP A 44 15.04 -9.64 17.99
N LYS A 45 15.62 -10.53 17.18
CA LYS A 45 17.05 -10.54 16.82
C LYS A 45 17.40 -9.58 15.67
N GLY A 46 16.49 -8.68 15.30
CA GLY A 46 16.73 -7.69 14.23
C GLY A 46 16.60 -8.23 12.79
N THR A 47 16.05 -9.43 12.61
CA THR A 47 15.80 -10.03 11.28
C THR A 47 14.31 -10.25 11.05
N SER A 48 13.89 -10.36 9.79
CA SER A 48 12.53 -10.72 9.40
C SER A 48 12.58 -11.62 8.16
N ALA A 49 11.50 -12.35 7.88
CA ALA A 49 11.40 -13.20 6.69
C ALA A 49 10.56 -12.49 5.61
N THR A 50 10.96 -12.63 4.35
CA THR A 50 10.18 -12.25 3.16
C THR A 50 9.13 -13.32 2.87
N ILE A 51 8.15 -13.02 2.02
CA ILE A 51 7.13 -14.02 1.64
C ILE A 51 7.73 -15.16 0.79
N ALA A 52 8.89 -14.91 0.17
CA ALA A 52 9.68 -15.92 -0.53
C ALA A 52 10.42 -16.88 0.43
N GLY A 53 10.34 -16.66 1.75
CA GLY A 53 10.93 -17.53 2.78
C GLY A 53 12.36 -17.19 3.17
N ASP A 54 12.95 -16.14 2.57
CA ASP A 54 14.29 -15.69 2.89
C ASP A 54 14.33 -14.78 4.12
N ARG A 55 15.36 -14.90 4.95
CA ARG A 55 15.47 -14.15 6.22
C ARG A 55 16.59 -13.12 6.13
N ARG A 56 16.21 -11.85 6.24
CA ARG A 56 17.12 -10.70 6.09
C ARG A 56 17.11 -9.80 7.33
N PRO A 57 18.17 -9.00 7.56
CA PRO A 57 18.15 -7.90 8.52
C PRO A 57 16.98 -6.94 8.28
N LYS A 58 16.38 -6.35 9.32
CA LYS A 58 15.21 -5.47 9.18
C LYS A 58 15.50 -4.14 8.48
N ASP A 59 16.78 -3.75 8.37
CA ASP A 59 17.27 -2.58 7.64
C ASP A 59 17.61 -2.89 6.17
N ASP A 60 17.34 -4.12 5.70
CA ASP A 60 17.44 -4.48 4.29
C ASP A 60 16.49 -3.64 3.42
N HIS A 61 16.92 -3.34 2.19
CA HIS A 61 16.17 -2.52 1.23
C HIS A 61 14.75 -3.03 0.96
N VAL A 62 14.50 -4.34 1.02
CA VAL A 62 13.16 -4.92 0.87
C VAL A 62 12.25 -4.44 2.00
N PHE A 63 12.69 -4.50 3.26
CA PHE A 63 11.86 -4.09 4.40
C PHE A 63 11.73 -2.57 4.51
N GLU A 64 12.75 -1.81 4.13
CA GLU A 64 12.65 -0.35 4.02
C GLU A 64 11.61 0.08 2.98
N ALA A 65 11.57 -0.59 1.82
CA ALA A 65 10.57 -0.34 0.79
C ALA A 65 9.16 -0.74 1.27
N LEU A 66 9.00 -1.92 1.89
CA LEU A 66 7.73 -2.37 2.46
C LEU A 66 7.21 -1.43 3.56
N GLY A 67 8.08 -0.98 4.45
CA GLY A 67 7.72 -0.02 5.48
C GLY A 67 7.28 1.32 4.90
N ALA A 68 7.93 1.79 3.84
CA ALA A 68 7.53 3.03 3.18
C ALA A 68 6.19 2.92 2.44
N THR A 69 5.87 1.77 1.83
CA THR A 69 4.54 1.53 1.22
C THR A 69 3.44 1.40 2.28
N ASP A 70 3.74 0.77 3.42
CA ASP A 70 2.82 0.65 4.56
C ASP A 70 2.50 2.03 5.19
N GLU A 71 3.52 2.88 5.33
CA GLU A 71 3.36 4.25 5.79
C GLU A 71 2.51 5.08 4.81
N LEU A 72 2.73 4.91 3.50
CA LEU A 72 1.95 5.59 2.46
C LEU A 72 0.46 5.20 2.52
N THR A 73 0.15 3.90 2.53
CA THR A 73 -1.25 3.45 2.58
C THR A 73 -1.93 3.90 3.86
N SER A 74 -1.23 3.94 4.99
CA SER A 74 -1.73 4.47 6.26
C SER A 74 -2.07 5.97 6.16
N SER A 75 -1.20 6.77 5.55
CA SER A 75 -1.43 8.20 5.32
C SER A 75 -2.61 8.46 4.38
N ILE A 76 -2.78 7.63 3.34
CA ILE A 76 -3.92 7.72 2.42
C ILE A 76 -5.22 7.36 3.13
N GLY A 77 -5.21 6.35 4.00
CA GLY A 77 -6.36 6.00 4.85
C GLY A 77 -6.81 7.19 5.72
N LEU A 78 -5.88 7.92 6.32
CA LEU A 78 -6.20 9.13 7.07
C LEU A 78 -6.77 10.25 6.17
N ALA A 79 -6.15 10.48 5.00
CA ALA A 79 -6.65 11.47 4.05
C ALA A 79 -8.07 11.15 3.58
N ARG A 80 -8.39 9.87 3.37
CA ARG A 80 -9.72 9.39 2.99
C ARG A 80 -10.78 9.75 4.02
N GLU A 81 -10.51 9.56 5.32
CA GLU A 81 -11.47 9.95 6.36
C GLU A 81 -11.74 11.47 6.34
N PHE A 82 -10.72 12.30 6.12
CA PHE A 82 -10.94 13.74 5.95
C PHE A 82 -11.66 14.11 4.65
N CYS A 83 -11.44 13.39 3.54
CA CYS A 83 -12.20 13.59 2.31
C CYS A 83 -13.68 13.25 2.50
N LYS A 84 -13.96 12.18 3.26
CA LYS A 84 -15.31 11.76 3.62
C LYS A 84 -16.03 12.77 4.50
N ASP A 85 -15.37 13.27 5.53
CA ASP A 85 -15.93 14.32 6.40
C ASP A 85 -16.26 15.60 5.60
N ALA A 86 -15.48 15.89 4.55
CA ALA A 86 -15.69 17.03 3.66
C ALA A 86 -16.63 16.73 2.47
N ASN A 87 -17.15 15.50 2.36
CA ASN A 87 -18.03 15.02 1.28
C ASN A 87 -17.47 15.29 -0.13
N LEU A 88 -16.19 14.96 -0.34
CA LEU A 88 -15.49 15.19 -1.61
C LEU A 88 -15.71 14.09 -2.66
N GLY A 89 -16.25 12.93 -2.29
CA GLY A 89 -16.51 11.83 -3.24
C GLY A 89 -15.27 11.08 -3.72
N LEU A 90 -14.15 11.18 -2.99
CA LEU A 90 -12.86 10.59 -3.37
C LEU A 90 -12.61 9.20 -2.72
N GLU A 91 -13.57 8.70 -1.94
CA GLU A 91 -13.36 7.53 -1.08
C GLU A 91 -13.03 6.26 -1.87
N GLU A 92 -13.76 6.02 -2.97
CA GLU A 92 -13.56 4.82 -3.80
C GLU A 92 -12.21 4.83 -4.51
N GLU A 93 -11.80 5.97 -5.05
CA GLU A 93 -10.50 6.14 -5.69
C GLU A 93 -9.36 5.99 -4.68
N LEU A 94 -9.49 6.59 -3.49
CA LEU A 94 -8.47 6.46 -2.45
C LEU A 94 -8.35 5.01 -1.96
N VAL A 95 -9.44 4.27 -1.84
CA VAL A 95 -9.40 2.82 -1.55
C VAL A 95 -8.68 2.07 -2.66
N LYS A 96 -9.00 2.37 -3.93
CA LYS A 96 -8.35 1.74 -5.07
C LYS A 96 -6.84 2.02 -5.09
N ILE A 97 -6.41 3.24 -4.78
CA ILE A 97 -5.00 3.59 -4.64
C ILE A 97 -4.33 2.79 -3.51
N GLN A 98 -4.99 2.63 -2.35
CA GLN A 98 -4.44 1.80 -1.27
C GLN A 98 -4.23 0.35 -1.72
N CYS A 99 -5.18 -0.23 -2.45
CA CYS A 99 -5.07 -1.58 -2.99
C CYS A 99 -3.91 -1.70 -3.99
N ILE A 100 -3.78 -0.74 -4.91
CA ILE A 100 -2.67 -0.68 -5.87
C ILE A 100 -1.30 -0.64 -5.15
N ILE A 101 -1.18 0.16 -4.09
CA ILE A 101 0.06 0.24 -3.29
C ILE A 101 0.34 -1.09 -2.57
N GLN A 102 -0.70 -1.78 -2.13
CA GLN A 102 -0.58 -3.09 -1.48
C GLN A 102 -0.15 -4.18 -2.46
N ASP A 103 -0.65 -4.16 -3.69
CA ASP A 103 -0.18 -5.02 -4.79
C ASP A 103 1.31 -4.75 -5.10
N ALA A 104 1.72 -3.48 -5.10
CA ALA A 104 3.14 -3.12 -5.21
C ALA A 104 3.96 -3.64 -4.02
N GLY A 105 3.42 -3.56 -2.79
CA GLY A 105 4.01 -4.17 -1.60
C GLY A 105 4.23 -5.68 -1.75
N SER A 106 3.26 -6.39 -2.32
CA SER A 106 3.38 -7.83 -2.60
C SER A 106 4.50 -8.14 -3.60
N ASN A 107 4.66 -7.31 -4.64
CA ASN A 107 5.79 -7.40 -5.58
C ASN A 107 7.13 -7.17 -4.88
N ILE A 108 7.23 -6.14 -4.03
CA ILE A 108 8.44 -5.82 -3.24
C ILE A 108 8.80 -6.95 -2.28
N ALA A 109 7.81 -7.57 -1.64
CA ALA A 109 8.01 -8.69 -0.71
C ALA A 109 8.49 -9.98 -1.40
N THR A 110 8.48 -10.01 -2.75
CA THR A 110 8.77 -11.19 -3.58
C THR A 110 9.94 -10.92 -4.54
N PRO A 111 11.18 -10.81 -4.04
CA PRO A 111 12.35 -10.53 -4.89
C PRO A 111 12.54 -11.59 -5.98
N LYS A 112 12.80 -11.17 -7.22
CA LYS A 112 12.92 -12.04 -8.40
C LYS A 112 13.99 -13.10 -8.24
N SER A 113 15.10 -12.78 -7.58
CA SER A 113 16.21 -13.71 -7.34
C SER A 113 15.81 -14.93 -6.50
N LEU A 114 14.72 -14.84 -5.73
CA LEU A 114 14.28 -15.85 -4.78
C LEU A 114 12.89 -16.44 -5.08
N ALA A 115 12.11 -15.77 -5.92
CA ALA A 115 10.73 -16.11 -6.17
C ALA A 115 10.59 -17.36 -7.06
N ALA A 116 9.69 -18.26 -6.68
CA ALA A 116 9.24 -19.33 -7.55
C ALA A 116 8.44 -18.76 -8.75
N PRO A 117 8.41 -19.43 -9.92
CA PRO A 117 7.69 -18.95 -11.11
C PRO A 117 6.21 -18.59 -10.85
N ASN A 118 5.54 -19.35 -9.98
CA ASN A 118 4.15 -19.07 -9.60
C ASN A 118 4.00 -17.79 -8.77
N GLN A 119 4.98 -17.46 -7.93
CA GLN A 119 4.98 -16.23 -7.13
C GLN A 119 5.17 -15.03 -8.05
N LEU A 120 6.14 -15.08 -8.97
CA LEU A 120 6.37 -14.03 -9.96
C LEU A 120 5.13 -13.72 -10.79
N ARG A 121 4.42 -14.75 -11.27
CA ARG A 121 3.19 -14.57 -12.04
C ARG A 121 2.08 -13.91 -11.23
N VAL A 122 2.00 -14.21 -9.93
CA VAL A 122 0.96 -13.68 -9.04
C VAL A 122 1.24 -12.24 -8.63
N THR A 123 2.51 -11.86 -8.55
CA THR A 123 2.94 -10.51 -8.14
C THR A 123 3.29 -9.61 -9.32
N GLN A 124 2.99 -10.03 -10.55
CA GLN A 124 3.15 -9.17 -11.73
C GLN A 124 2.28 -7.94 -11.61
N PHE A 125 2.85 -6.79 -11.96
CA PHE A 125 2.18 -5.52 -11.81
C PHE A 125 1.50 -5.13 -13.13
N ASP A 126 0.22 -4.76 -13.07
CA ASP A 126 -0.52 -4.37 -14.27
C ASP A 126 -0.17 -2.94 -14.70
N GLY A 127 0.40 -2.81 -15.90
CA GLY A 127 0.74 -1.51 -16.49
C GLY A 127 -0.47 -0.64 -16.84
N SER A 128 -1.69 -1.22 -16.88
CA SER A 128 -2.94 -0.48 -17.14
C SER A 128 -3.25 0.57 -16.07
N ILE A 129 -2.80 0.33 -14.83
CA ILE A 129 -3.00 1.21 -13.68
C ILE A 129 -2.43 2.61 -13.95
N VAL A 130 -1.29 2.70 -14.64
CA VAL A 130 -0.65 3.99 -14.96
C VAL A 130 -1.56 4.84 -15.84
N GLN A 131 -2.19 4.25 -16.87
CA GLN A 131 -3.09 5.00 -17.75
C GLN A 131 -4.36 5.45 -17.02
N GLU A 132 -4.85 4.64 -16.07
CA GLU A 132 -5.99 5.01 -15.24
C GLU A 132 -5.68 6.22 -14.34
N LEU A 133 -4.52 6.20 -13.67
CA LEU A 133 -4.07 7.34 -12.86
C LEU A 133 -3.91 8.62 -13.69
N GLU A 134 -3.33 8.52 -14.89
CA GLU A 134 -3.22 9.63 -15.84
C GLU A 134 -4.60 10.20 -16.21
N THR A 135 -5.58 9.32 -16.45
CA THR A 135 -6.97 9.72 -16.74
C THR A 135 -7.60 10.49 -15.57
N TRP A 136 -7.38 10.06 -14.33
CA TRP A 136 -7.85 10.78 -13.15
C TRP A 136 -7.14 12.14 -12.99
N ILE A 137 -5.82 12.19 -13.18
CA ILE A 137 -5.06 13.45 -13.14
C ILE A 137 -5.60 14.45 -14.16
N ASP A 138 -5.86 14.01 -15.40
CA ASP A 138 -6.42 14.85 -16.45
C ASP A 138 -7.81 15.38 -16.07
N SER A 139 -8.68 14.52 -15.55
CA SER A 139 -10.02 14.89 -15.09
C SER A 139 -9.99 15.90 -13.94
N TYR A 140 -9.10 15.75 -12.96
CA TYR A 140 -8.99 16.71 -11.85
C TYR A 140 -8.34 18.02 -12.28
N THR A 141 -7.41 17.96 -13.23
CA THR A 141 -6.69 19.14 -13.71
C THR A 141 -7.59 20.02 -14.59
N SER A 142 -8.53 19.44 -15.35
CA SER A 142 -9.43 20.20 -16.21
C SER A 142 -10.33 21.19 -15.46
N ASP A 143 -10.63 20.89 -14.18
CA ASP A 143 -11.49 21.71 -13.33
C ASP A 143 -10.71 22.81 -12.58
N LEU A 144 -9.37 22.81 -12.70
CA LEU A 144 -8.50 23.75 -12.00
C LEU A 144 -8.08 24.93 -12.88
N PRO A 145 -7.99 26.15 -12.32
CA PRO A 145 -7.42 27.27 -13.05
C PRO A 145 -5.93 27.02 -13.35
N PRO A 146 -5.38 27.58 -14.44
CA PRO A 146 -3.96 27.44 -14.76
C PRO A 146 -3.06 27.84 -13.60
N LEU A 147 -2.12 26.96 -13.25
CA LEU A 147 -1.19 27.20 -12.15
C LEU A 147 -0.16 28.27 -12.53
N LYS A 148 -0.14 29.38 -11.80
CA LYS A 148 0.79 30.49 -12.06
C LYS A 148 2.04 30.48 -11.17
N ASN A 149 1.96 29.88 -9.99
CA ASN A 149 3.02 29.84 -8.97
C ASN A 149 2.97 28.51 -8.21
N PHE A 150 4.05 28.16 -7.51
CA PHE A 150 4.03 27.05 -6.57
C PHE A 150 3.02 27.30 -5.43
N ILE A 151 2.31 26.25 -5.03
CA ILE A 151 1.33 26.29 -3.94
C ILE A 151 2.00 25.86 -2.64
N LEU A 152 1.73 26.58 -1.56
CA LEU A 152 2.04 26.11 -0.21
C LEU A 152 1.06 25.00 0.18
N PRO A 153 1.53 23.80 0.56
CA PRO A 153 0.66 22.70 0.94
C PRO A 153 -0.34 23.09 2.04
N GLY A 154 -1.63 23.06 1.72
CA GLY A 154 -2.70 23.55 2.60
C GLY A 154 -4.07 23.43 1.93
N GLY A 155 -5.02 24.29 2.30
CA GLY A 155 -6.36 24.32 1.69
C GLY A 155 -7.40 23.42 2.37
N GLY A 156 -7.26 23.16 3.67
CA GLY A 156 -8.17 22.31 4.45
C GLY A 156 -7.53 20.98 4.87
N LYS A 157 -8.18 20.25 5.79
CA LYS A 157 -7.64 19.01 6.37
C LYS A 157 -7.37 17.95 5.30
N SER A 158 -8.34 17.74 4.40
CA SER A 158 -8.25 16.75 3.33
C SER A 158 -7.10 17.05 2.37
N SER A 159 -7.04 18.30 1.85
CA SER A 159 -5.95 18.74 0.96
C SER A 159 -4.57 18.71 1.62
N ALA A 160 -4.45 19.18 2.87
CA ALA A 160 -3.20 19.12 3.62
C ALA A 160 -2.73 17.66 3.82
N CYS A 161 -3.65 16.74 4.14
CA CYS A 161 -3.34 15.33 4.31
C CYS A 161 -2.94 14.66 2.99
N LEU A 162 -3.60 15.00 1.87
CA LEU A 162 -3.22 14.54 0.54
C LEU A 162 -1.82 15.03 0.14
N HIS A 163 -1.45 16.26 0.48
CA HIS A 163 -0.08 16.74 0.26
C HIS A 163 0.96 16.02 1.12
N ILE A 164 0.61 15.61 2.35
CA ILE A 164 1.46 14.73 3.17
C ILE A 164 1.63 13.38 2.45
N SER A 165 0.53 12.72 2.06
CA SER A 165 0.56 11.46 1.33
C SER A 165 1.41 11.55 0.05
N ARG A 166 1.31 12.64 -0.72
CA ARG A 166 2.18 12.91 -1.89
C ARG A 166 3.67 12.93 -1.52
N SER A 167 4.04 13.55 -0.40
CA SER A 167 5.44 13.59 0.04
C SER A 167 5.97 12.22 0.51
N ILE A 168 5.10 11.43 1.16
CA ILE A 168 5.39 10.06 1.57
C ILE A 168 5.49 9.14 0.35
N CYS A 169 4.64 9.32 -0.65
CA CYS A 169 4.70 8.57 -1.92
C CYS A 169 6.05 8.75 -2.60
N ARG A 170 6.53 9.99 -2.71
CA ARG A 170 7.87 10.30 -3.22
C ARG A 170 8.98 9.67 -2.37
N ARG A 171 8.78 9.52 -1.06
CA ARG A 171 9.73 8.82 -0.19
C ARG A 171 9.72 7.31 -0.48
N ALA A 172 8.55 6.70 -0.61
CA ALA A 172 8.41 5.30 -1.02
C ALA A 172 9.10 5.03 -2.38
N GLU A 173 8.88 5.90 -3.38
CA GLU A 173 9.54 5.79 -4.69
C GLU A 173 11.08 5.71 -4.56
N ARG A 174 11.67 6.54 -3.70
CA ARG A 174 13.12 6.53 -3.43
C ARG A 174 13.58 5.26 -2.70
N ARG A 175 12.76 4.66 -1.85
CA ARG A 175 13.07 3.39 -1.15
C ARG A 175 12.95 2.17 -2.07
N ILE A 176 12.08 2.23 -3.06
CA ILE A 176 11.88 1.19 -4.08
C ILE A 176 13.01 1.23 -5.13
N SER A 177 13.56 2.42 -5.42
CA SER A 177 14.55 2.63 -6.48
C SER A 177 15.80 1.71 -6.44
N PRO A 178 16.41 1.40 -5.28
CA PRO A 178 17.50 0.42 -5.20
C PRO A 178 17.10 -0.97 -5.70
N LEU A 179 15.92 -1.47 -5.31
CA LEU A 179 15.43 -2.80 -5.70
C LEU A 179 15.20 -2.91 -7.21
N ILE A 180 14.73 -1.82 -7.84
CA ILE A 180 14.56 -1.75 -9.30
C ILE A 180 15.92 -1.79 -10.01
N ARG A 181 16.89 -1.02 -9.51
CA ARG A 181 18.24 -0.95 -10.09
C ARG A 181 18.95 -2.31 -10.00
N ASP A 182 18.69 -3.05 -8.94
CA ASP A 182 19.28 -4.35 -8.69
C ASP A 182 18.45 -5.50 -9.34
N ASP A 183 17.45 -5.17 -10.16
CA ASP A 183 16.52 -6.07 -10.87
C ASP A 183 15.75 -7.07 -9.97
N GLU A 184 15.55 -6.71 -8.71
CA GLU A 184 14.86 -7.58 -7.75
C GLU A 184 13.33 -7.50 -7.86
N ILE A 185 12.77 -6.47 -8.49
CA ILE A 185 11.32 -6.24 -8.55
C ILE A 185 10.88 -5.75 -9.93
N ASP A 186 9.58 -5.74 -10.19
CA ASP A 186 9.04 -5.33 -11.50
C ASP A 186 9.24 -3.82 -11.72
N PRO A 187 9.89 -3.37 -12.82
CA PRO A 187 10.03 -1.95 -13.14
C PRO A 187 8.71 -1.17 -13.19
N GLU A 188 7.61 -1.83 -13.57
CA GLU A 188 6.28 -1.21 -13.65
C GLU A 188 5.77 -0.77 -12.27
N SER A 189 6.16 -1.48 -11.20
CA SER A 189 5.79 -1.12 -9.82
C SER A 189 6.23 0.29 -9.44
N ARG A 190 7.38 0.76 -9.96
CA ARG A 190 7.87 2.11 -9.70
C ARG A 190 7.03 3.18 -10.41
N LYS A 191 6.48 2.90 -11.59
CA LYS A 191 5.75 3.90 -12.39
C LYS A 191 4.52 4.42 -11.64
N VAL A 192 3.87 3.57 -10.86
CA VAL A 192 2.73 3.96 -10.01
C VAL A 192 3.09 4.96 -8.92
N PHE A 193 4.27 4.88 -8.33
CA PHE A 193 4.70 5.88 -7.34
C PHE A 193 5.19 7.19 -7.97
N LYS A 194 5.46 7.16 -9.28
CA LYS A 194 5.95 8.30 -10.04
C LYS A 194 4.80 9.17 -10.56
N GLN A 195 3.71 8.55 -11.03
CA GLN A 195 2.49 9.25 -11.41
C GLN A 195 1.74 9.74 -10.17
#